data_AF-D5WA13-F1
#
_entry.id   AF-D5WA13-F1
#
_cell.length_a   1.000
_cell.length_b   1.000
_cell.length_c   1.000
_cell.angle_alpha   90.00
_cell.angle_beta   90.00
_cell.angle_gamma   90.00
#
_symmetry.space_group_name_H-M   'P 1'
#
loop_
_entity.id
_entity.type
_entity.pdbx_description
1 polymer ?
#
loop_
_entity_poly.entity_id
_entity_poly.type
_entity_poly.pdbx_seq_one_letter_code
_entity_poly.pdbx_strand_id
1 'polypeptide(L)'
;MKVPILDASAWREYRGKPGSSGINETTHLAKVADVSGKLHDCFVKLLPDGPALLCEAIGWLIARESDVACPAFGAIVLVPVEELRKCQPLPSSFDGVKLCPAWCSEVVAGKAVRQLHKWAFFLARHSCLRSNDARKIAAFDLWSDLRDRNFGNVIQSTKGRYVAIDHETLLHDLLWIPAGRKYEERSLLVEARKALSGVGFQRFQVDMADSAKGHANALQNAQSDIVDIVAKLVTGNATAATQAILQALAQRAQSGWLANQLGVIA
;
A
#
# COMPACT_ATOMS: atom_id res chain seq x y z
N MET A 1 9.62 13.69 -1.47
CA MET A 1 10.06 12.94 -2.66
C MET A 1 8.82 12.58 -3.47
N LYS A 2 8.69 13.04 -4.72
CA LYS A 2 7.47 12.86 -5.52
C LYS A 2 7.29 11.43 -6.04
N VAL A 3 6.04 10.98 -6.17
CA VAL A 3 5.68 9.80 -6.98
C VAL A 3 5.85 10.15 -8.46
N PRO A 4 6.77 9.53 -9.19
CA PRO A 4 6.92 9.81 -10.61
C PRO A 4 5.74 9.23 -11.40
N ILE A 5 5.27 9.98 -12.39
CA ILE A 5 4.36 9.49 -13.43
C ILE A 5 5.20 9.31 -14.70
N LEU A 6 5.36 8.05 -15.10
CA LEU A 6 6.23 7.63 -16.19
C LEU A 6 5.38 7.34 -17.43
N ASP A 7 5.87 7.76 -18.60
CA ASP A 7 5.21 7.49 -19.87
C ASP A 7 5.36 6.02 -20.29
N ALA A 8 4.74 5.67 -21.42
CA ALA A 8 4.73 4.31 -21.94
C ALA A 8 6.12 3.77 -22.31
N SER A 9 7.09 4.64 -22.58
CA SER A 9 8.45 4.19 -22.85
C SER A 9 9.06 3.56 -21.60
N ALA A 10 8.71 4.00 -20.39
CA ALA A 10 9.28 3.45 -19.16
C ALA A 10 8.94 1.98 -18.93
N TRP A 11 7.83 1.47 -19.46
CA TRP A 11 7.50 0.04 -19.42
C TRP A 11 8.29 -0.70 -20.49
N ARG A 12 9.35 -1.42 -20.09
CA ARG A 12 10.36 -1.96 -21.04
C ARG A 12 10.15 -3.40 -21.43
N GLU A 13 9.83 -4.25 -20.46
CA GLU A 13 9.84 -5.69 -20.68
C GLU A 13 8.86 -6.39 -19.74
N TYR A 14 7.99 -7.22 -20.30
CA TYR A 14 7.16 -8.14 -19.53
C TYR A 14 7.99 -9.32 -19.00
N ARG A 15 7.86 -9.62 -17.71
CA ARG A 15 8.61 -10.67 -17.00
C ARG A 15 7.75 -11.83 -16.50
N GLY A 16 6.45 -11.85 -16.84
CA GLY A 16 5.54 -12.92 -16.47
C GLY A 16 4.46 -12.51 -15.47
N LYS A 17 3.64 -13.48 -15.06
CA LYS A 17 2.63 -13.31 -14.01
C LYS A 17 3.21 -13.68 -12.64
N PRO A 18 2.76 -13.07 -11.54
CA PRO A 18 3.04 -13.57 -10.20
C PRO A 18 2.52 -15.01 -10.04
N GLY A 19 3.27 -15.85 -9.32
CA GLY A 19 2.86 -17.23 -9.03
C GLY A 19 1.59 -17.37 -8.19
N SER A 20 1.13 -16.28 -7.57
CA SER A 20 -0.20 -16.14 -6.99
C SER A 20 -0.80 -14.83 -7.47
N SER A 21 -1.72 -14.87 -8.43
CA SER A 21 -2.48 -13.69 -8.83
C SER A 21 -3.45 -13.32 -7.71
N GLY A 22 -3.39 -12.07 -7.26
CA GLY A 22 -4.45 -11.49 -6.42
C GLY A 22 -5.75 -11.31 -7.22
N ILE A 23 -6.67 -10.49 -6.70
CA ILE A 23 -7.96 -10.23 -7.37
C ILE A 23 -7.76 -9.45 -8.69
N ASN A 24 -6.71 -8.63 -8.78
CA ASN A 24 -6.41 -7.87 -10.00
C ASN A 24 -5.68 -8.76 -11.03
N GLU A 25 -6.44 -9.28 -11.99
CA GLU A 25 -5.97 -10.16 -13.08
C GLU A 25 -4.94 -9.50 -14.01
N THR A 26 -4.82 -8.18 -13.99
CA THR A 26 -3.84 -7.43 -14.80
C THR A 26 -2.45 -7.40 -14.18
N THR A 27 -2.32 -7.86 -12.93
CA THR A 27 -1.05 -7.83 -12.19
C THR A 27 0.01 -8.67 -12.89
N HIS A 28 1.15 -8.07 -13.17
CA HIS A 28 2.28 -8.73 -13.83
C HIS A 28 3.62 -8.23 -13.29
N LEU A 29 4.67 -8.96 -13.64
CA LEU A 29 6.06 -8.55 -13.44
C LEU A 29 6.56 -7.83 -14.69
N ALA A 30 7.29 -6.73 -14.52
CA ALA A 30 7.90 -6.00 -15.63
C ALA A 30 9.23 -5.34 -15.24
N LYS A 31 10.10 -5.08 -16.24
CA LYS A 31 11.19 -4.11 -16.10
C LYS A 31 10.63 -2.71 -16.37
N VAL A 32 10.78 -1.82 -15.39
CA VAL A 32 10.38 -0.42 -15.52
C VAL A 32 11.59 0.49 -15.35
N ALA A 33 11.79 1.42 -16.28
CA ALA A 33 12.84 2.43 -16.21
C ALA A 33 12.36 3.63 -15.38
N ASP A 34 13.15 4.08 -14.41
CA ASP A 34 12.87 5.36 -13.75
C ASP A 34 13.29 6.56 -14.63
N VAL A 35 13.13 7.77 -14.08
CA VAL A 35 13.46 9.03 -14.76
C VAL A 35 14.94 9.16 -15.17
N SER A 36 15.83 8.39 -14.54
CA SER A 36 17.25 8.33 -14.89
C SER A 36 17.59 7.22 -15.89
N GLY A 37 16.60 6.41 -16.28
CA GLY A 37 16.77 5.23 -17.13
C GLY A 37 17.20 3.97 -16.38
N LYS A 38 17.36 4.02 -15.04
CA LYS A 38 17.69 2.82 -14.25
C LYS A 38 16.51 1.86 -14.27
N LEU A 39 16.79 0.60 -14.55
CA LEU A 39 15.78 -0.47 -14.61
C LEU A 39 15.50 -1.06 -13.22
N HIS A 40 14.22 -1.23 -12.92
CA HIS A 40 13.70 -1.86 -11.70
C HIS A 40 12.87 -3.09 -12.08
N ASP A 41 13.00 -4.18 -11.31
CA ASP A 41 12.07 -5.31 -11.38
C ASP A 41 10.83 -4.96 -10.56
N CYS A 42 9.67 -4.89 -11.21
CA CYS A 42 8.48 -4.35 -10.59
C CYS A 42 7.28 -5.28 -10.69
N PHE A 43 6.45 -5.28 -9.64
CA PHE A 43 5.04 -5.61 -9.77
C PHE A 43 4.31 -4.42 -10.37
N VAL A 44 3.53 -4.65 -11.42
CA VAL A 44 2.74 -3.65 -12.13
C VAL A 44 1.28 -4.10 -12.16
N LYS A 45 0.37 -3.22 -11.79
CA LYS A 45 -1.08 -3.46 -11.77
C LYS A 45 -1.85 -2.33 -12.44
N LEU A 46 -2.67 -2.65 -13.43
CA LEU A 46 -3.51 -1.65 -14.10
C LEU A 46 -4.61 -1.20 -13.14
N LEU A 47 -4.74 0.12 -12.98
CA LEU A 47 -5.69 0.76 -12.08
C LEU A 47 -6.32 1.96 -12.82
N PRO A 48 -7.14 1.72 -13.85
CA PRO A 48 -7.70 2.77 -14.71
C PRO A 48 -8.69 3.68 -13.99
N ASP A 49 -9.44 3.13 -13.03
CA ASP A 49 -10.60 3.77 -12.42
C ASP A 49 -10.57 3.71 -10.89
N GLY A 50 -11.26 4.69 -10.29
CA GLY A 50 -11.54 4.72 -8.86
C GLY A 50 -10.33 5.08 -7.99
N PRO A 51 -10.47 4.95 -6.67
CA PRO A 51 -9.47 5.43 -5.71
C PRO A 51 -8.16 4.66 -5.69
N ALA A 52 -8.12 3.40 -6.16
CA ALA A 52 -7.00 2.48 -5.93
C ALA A 52 -5.63 3.05 -6.27
N LEU A 53 -5.47 3.67 -7.44
CA LEU A 53 -4.19 4.23 -7.88
C LEU A 53 -3.74 5.39 -6.98
N LEU A 54 -4.67 6.25 -6.59
CA LEU A 54 -4.41 7.36 -5.67
C LEU A 54 -4.05 6.83 -4.28
N CYS A 55 -4.77 5.81 -3.80
CA CYS A 55 -4.52 5.16 -2.51
C CYS A 55 -3.14 4.49 -2.46
N GLU A 56 -2.72 3.83 -3.53
CA GLU A 56 -1.35 3.28 -3.66
C GLU A 56 -0.29 4.38 -3.57
N ALA A 57 -0.46 5.45 -4.35
CA ALA A 57 0.51 6.54 -4.39
C ALA A 57 0.62 7.26 -3.03
N ILE A 58 -0.51 7.58 -2.40
CA ILE A 58 -0.53 8.19 -1.06
C ILE A 58 0.06 7.21 -0.04
N GLY A 59 -0.39 5.96 -0.03
CA GLY A 59 0.07 4.94 0.92
C GLY A 59 1.58 4.75 0.87
N TRP A 60 2.16 4.68 -0.33
CA TRP A 60 3.61 4.60 -0.51
C TRP A 60 4.34 5.84 0.01
N LEU A 61 3.83 7.05 -0.28
CA LEU A 61 4.40 8.31 0.22
C LEU A 61 4.45 8.34 1.74
N ILE A 62 3.31 8.13 2.40
CA ILE A 62 3.23 8.25 3.86
C ILE A 62 3.88 7.07 4.59
N ALA A 63 3.95 5.87 4.00
CA ALA A 63 4.66 4.73 4.60
C ALA A 63 6.16 5.04 4.75
N ARG A 64 6.78 5.62 3.72
CA ARG A 64 8.21 5.98 3.73
C ARG A 64 8.54 7.03 4.77
N GLU A 65 7.66 8.00 4.95
CA GLU A 65 7.86 9.09 5.91
C GLU A 65 7.51 8.66 7.36
N SER A 66 6.82 7.54 7.56
CA SER A 66 6.39 7.02 8.87
C SER A 66 7.20 5.82 9.38
N ASP A 67 8.39 5.57 8.80
CA ASP A 67 9.27 4.45 9.16
C ASP A 67 8.59 3.06 9.03
N VAL A 68 7.59 2.98 8.15
CA VAL A 68 7.00 1.72 7.70
C VAL A 68 7.79 1.24 6.48
N ALA A 69 8.38 0.04 6.59
CA ALA A 69 9.09 -0.53 5.46
C ALA A 69 8.10 -0.79 4.30
N CYS A 70 8.41 -0.26 3.13
CA CYS A 70 7.68 -0.43 1.88
C CYS A 70 8.68 -0.62 0.71
N PRO A 71 8.21 -0.93 -0.52
CA PRO A 71 9.08 -1.03 -1.69
C PRO A 71 9.94 0.23 -1.90
N ALA A 72 11.23 0.04 -2.22
CA ALA A 72 12.18 1.14 -2.32
C ALA A 72 11.93 2.04 -3.54
N PHE A 73 11.36 1.50 -4.62
CA PHE A 73 10.85 2.26 -5.75
C PHE A 73 9.34 2.04 -5.93
N GLY A 74 8.63 3.13 -6.22
CA GLY A 74 7.20 3.18 -6.50
C GLY A 74 6.93 4.27 -7.53
N ALA A 75 6.04 4.00 -8.47
CA ALA A 75 5.73 4.90 -9.58
C ALA A 75 4.34 4.64 -10.13
N ILE A 76 3.79 5.62 -10.84
CA ILE A 76 2.69 5.41 -11.77
C ILE A 76 3.31 5.28 -13.16
N VAL A 77 2.95 4.23 -13.90
CA VAL A 77 3.42 4.03 -15.29
C VAL A 77 2.23 3.92 -16.23
N LEU A 78 2.29 4.60 -17.37
CA LEU A 78 1.29 4.46 -18.42
C LEU A 78 1.60 3.22 -19.25
N VAL A 79 0.90 2.11 -19.01
CA VAL A 79 1.18 0.84 -19.68
C VAL A 79 0.55 0.82 -21.07
N PRO A 80 1.31 0.46 -22.13
CA PRO A 80 0.76 0.19 -23.45
C PRO A 80 -0.06 -1.10 -23.42
N VAL A 81 -1.39 -0.96 -23.43
CA VAL A 81 -2.33 -2.07 -23.19
C VAL A 81 -2.24 -3.14 -24.28
N GLU A 82 -2.09 -2.73 -25.55
CA GLU A 82 -1.95 -3.67 -26.67
C GLU A 82 -0.66 -4.48 -26.59
N GLU A 83 0.44 -3.89 -26.11
CA GLU A 83 1.68 -4.64 -25.90
C GLU A 83 1.55 -5.62 -24.73
N LEU A 84 0.90 -5.22 -23.63
CA LEU A 84 0.62 -6.13 -22.53
C LEU A 84 -0.30 -7.28 -22.95
N ARG A 85 -1.30 -6.99 -23.80
CA ARG A 85 -2.27 -7.97 -24.33
C ARG A 85 -1.60 -9.07 -25.16
N LYS A 86 -0.48 -8.77 -25.84
CA LYS A 86 0.34 -9.78 -26.54
C LYS A 86 1.01 -10.76 -25.56
N CYS A 87 1.24 -10.35 -24.31
CA CYS A 87 1.93 -11.14 -23.30
C CYS A 87 0.98 -11.89 -22.35
N GLN A 88 -0.22 -11.36 -22.11
CA GLN A 88 -1.23 -11.98 -21.26
C GLN A 88 -2.67 -11.60 -21.67
N PRO A 89 -3.65 -12.48 -21.40
CA PRO A 89 -5.06 -12.11 -21.53
C PRO A 89 -5.40 -10.91 -20.63
N LEU A 90 -6.20 -9.98 -21.16
CA LEU A 90 -6.76 -8.85 -20.42
C LEU A 90 -8.29 -8.89 -20.49
N PRO A 91 -8.99 -8.39 -19.46
CA PRO A 91 -10.45 -8.24 -19.51
C PRO A 91 -10.91 -7.36 -20.66
N SER A 92 -12.13 -7.60 -21.16
CA SER A 92 -12.72 -6.82 -22.27
C SER A 92 -12.92 -5.34 -21.94
N SER A 93 -12.94 -4.97 -20.64
CA SER A 93 -12.95 -3.56 -20.21
C SER A 93 -11.71 -2.77 -20.68
N PHE A 94 -10.65 -3.46 -21.12
CA PHE A 94 -9.45 -2.86 -21.68
C PHE A 94 -9.44 -2.84 -23.21
N ASP A 95 -10.51 -3.28 -23.88
CA ASP A 95 -10.57 -3.29 -25.34
C ASP A 95 -10.63 -1.86 -25.88
N GLY A 96 -9.76 -1.56 -26.86
CA GLY A 96 -9.63 -0.21 -27.44
C GLY A 96 -8.89 0.81 -26.56
N VAL A 97 -8.52 0.45 -25.33
CA VAL A 97 -7.69 1.29 -24.47
C VAL A 97 -6.26 1.27 -24.98
N LYS A 98 -5.68 2.42 -25.31
CA LYS A 98 -4.28 2.49 -25.80
C LYS A 98 -3.26 2.47 -24.66
N LEU A 99 -3.48 3.33 -23.67
CA LEU A 99 -2.64 3.49 -22.49
C LEU A 99 -3.50 3.38 -21.25
N CYS A 100 -3.03 2.64 -20.25
CA CYS A 100 -3.70 2.53 -18.96
C CYS A 100 -2.74 2.89 -17.83
N PRO A 101 -3.11 3.78 -16.90
CA PRO A 101 -2.28 4.04 -15.73
C PRO A 101 -2.23 2.80 -14.83
N ALA A 102 -1.03 2.53 -14.32
CA ALA A 102 -0.75 1.40 -13.47
C ALA A 102 0.06 1.82 -12.26
N TRP A 103 -0.21 1.22 -11.11
CA TRP A 103 0.74 1.29 -10.00
C TRP A 103 1.88 0.31 -10.26
N CYS A 104 3.10 0.79 -10.06
CA CYS A 104 4.33 0.06 -10.22
C CYS A 104 5.11 0.15 -8.92
N SER A 105 5.56 -0.98 -8.38
CA SER A 105 6.44 -1.01 -7.21
C SER A 105 7.52 -2.07 -7.37
N GLU A 106 8.72 -1.77 -6.88
CA GLU A 106 9.85 -2.69 -6.94
C GLU A 106 9.58 -3.97 -6.16
N VAL A 107 10.02 -5.09 -6.73
CA VAL A 107 9.93 -6.41 -6.10
C VAL A 107 10.74 -6.40 -4.81
N VAL A 108 10.08 -6.66 -3.69
CA VAL A 108 10.75 -6.86 -2.41
C VAL A 108 11.27 -8.29 -2.37
N ALA A 109 12.59 -8.46 -2.26
CA ALA A 109 13.22 -9.76 -2.09
C ALA A 109 12.73 -10.43 -0.78
N GLY A 110 11.93 -11.48 -0.90
CA GLY A 110 11.28 -12.13 0.24
C GLY A 110 10.08 -12.96 -0.18
N LYS A 111 9.25 -13.34 0.80
CA LYS A 111 7.97 -14.02 0.57
C LYS A 111 6.86 -13.32 1.33
N ALA A 112 5.67 -13.25 0.74
CA ALA A 112 4.50 -12.85 1.50
C ALA A 112 4.27 -13.84 2.63
N VAL A 113 3.85 -13.36 3.81
CA VAL A 113 3.66 -14.24 4.99
C VAL A 113 2.69 -15.38 4.66
N ARG A 114 1.63 -15.10 3.89
CA ARG A 114 0.63 -16.09 3.43
C ARG A 114 1.17 -17.17 2.47
N GLN A 115 2.29 -16.94 1.78
CA GLN A 115 2.82 -17.87 0.78
C GLN A 115 3.60 -19.06 1.36
N LEU A 116 3.68 -19.18 2.69
CA LEU A 116 4.35 -20.29 3.37
C LEU A 116 3.39 -21.47 3.56
N HIS A 117 3.90 -22.71 3.50
CA HIS A 117 3.07 -23.92 3.68
C HIS A 117 2.50 -24.01 5.11
N LYS A 118 1.35 -24.67 5.28
CA LYS A 118 0.48 -24.66 6.48
C LYS A 118 1.20 -24.44 7.83
N TRP A 119 2.10 -25.35 8.25
CA TRP A 119 2.83 -25.21 9.51
C TRP A 119 3.76 -23.98 9.55
N ALA A 120 4.54 -23.79 8.48
CA ALA A 120 5.43 -22.63 8.35
C ALA A 120 4.66 -21.31 8.32
N PHE A 121 3.42 -21.29 7.80
CA PHE A 121 2.54 -20.14 7.87
C PHE A 121 2.15 -19.78 9.31
N PHE A 122 1.77 -20.75 10.14
CA PHE A 122 1.44 -20.47 11.55
C PHE A 122 2.63 -19.86 12.30
N LEU A 123 3.83 -20.42 12.11
CA LEU A 123 5.06 -19.87 12.70
C LEU A 123 5.37 -18.47 12.18
N ALA A 124 5.30 -18.26 10.86
CA ALA A 124 5.60 -16.98 10.25
C ALA A 124 4.59 -15.89 10.61
N ARG A 125 3.30 -16.21 10.68
CA ARG A 125 2.26 -15.35 11.23
C ARG A 125 2.60 -14.93 12.66
N HIS A 126 2.90 -15.90 13.50
CA HIS A 126 3.18 -15.66 14.92
C HIS A 126 4.47 -14.85 15.13
N SER A 127 5.49 -15.07 14.29
CA SER A 127 6.71 -14.25 14.22
C SER A 127 6.41 -12.83 13.76
N CYS A 128 5.61 -12.68 12.69
CA CYS A 128 5.19 -11.39 12.15
C CYS A 128 4.51 -10.54 13.23
N LEU A 129 3.49 -11.07 13.90
CA LEU A 129 2.74 -10.34 14.93
C LEU A 129 3.58 -9.98 16.17
N ARG A 130 4.75 -10.60 16.37
CA ARG A 130 5.71 -10.22 17.43
C ARG A 130 6.78 -9.24 16.97
N SER A 131 6.89 -8.97 15.68
CA SER A 131 7.86 -8.02 15.17
C SER A 131 7.47 -6.59 15.50
N ASN A 132 8.46 -5.70 15.61
CA ASN A 132 8.21 -4.25 15.67
C ASN A 132 7.54 -3.77 14.37
N ASP A 133 7.95 -4.31 13.23
CA ASP A 133 7.41 -3.93 11.92
C ASP A 133 5.90 -4.13 11.80
N ALA A 134 5.36 -5.27 12.28
CA ALA A 134 3.92 -5.50 12.25
C ALA A 134 3.13 -4.49 13.08
N ARG A 135 3.71 -3.95 14.15
CA ARG A 135 3.08 -2.95 15.02
C ARG A 135 3.09 -1.58 14.35
N LYS A 136 4.21 -1.21 13.70
CA LYS A 136 4.30 -0.02 12.85
C LYS A 136 3.30 -0.08 11.69
N ILE A 137 3.24 -1.20 10.99
CA ILE A 137 2.29 -1.44 9.89
C ILE A 137 0.85 -1.33 10.41
N ALA A 138 0.51 -1.95 11.54
CA ALA A 138 -0.83 -1.87 12.11
C ALA A 138 -1.21 -0.44 12.55
N ALA A 139 -0.26 0.31 13.13
CA ALA A 139 -0.47 1.71 13.51
C ALA A 139 -0.73 2.57 12.28
N PHE A 140 0.08 2.37 11.24
CA PHE A 140 -0.08 3.01 9.94
C PHE A 140 -1.44 2.70 9.31
N ASP A 141 -1.84 1.43 9.25
CA ASP A 141 -3.10 1.03 8.62
C ASP A 141 -4.31 1.67 9.32
N LEU A 142 -4.30 1.72 10.67
CA LEU A 142 -5.39 2.35 11.43
C LEU A 142 -5.39 3.89 11.27
N TRP A 143 -4.21 4.50 11.23
CA TRP A 143 -4.06 5.93 10.94
C TRP A 143 -4.59 6.28 9.55
N SER A 144 -4.24 5.50 8.54
CA SER A 144 -4.57 5.76 7.14
C SER A 144 -5.93 5.22 6.70
N ASP A 145 -6.70 4.61 7.60
CA ASP A 145 -7.99 3.98 7.26
C ASP A 145 -7.90 2.82 6.25
N LEU A 146 -6.82 2.03 6.31
CA LEU A 146 -6.62 0.92 5.37
C LEU A 146 -7.42 -0.31 5.82
N ARG A 147 -8.18 -0.90 4.89
CA ARG A 147 -9.12 -2.01 5.22
C ARG A 147 -8.62 -3.41 4.89
N ASP A 148 -7.67 -3.61 3.99
CA ASP A 148 -7.26 -4.96 3.54
C ASP A 148 -5.80 -5.30 3.83
N ARG A 149 -5.32 -5.02 5.05
CA ARG A 149 -4.01 -5.55 5.52
C ARG A 149 -4.14 -7.00 5.94
N ASN A 150 -4.06 -7.89 4.97
CA ASN A 150 -3.93 -9.33 5.21
C ASN A 150 -2.46 -9.80 5.11
N PHE A 151 -2.16 -11.04 5.52
CA PHE A 151 -0.80 -11.60 5.48
C PHE A 151 -0.26 -11.85 4.05
N GLY A 152 -1.09 -11.71 3.01
CA GLY A 152 -0.62 -11.63 1.62
C GLY A 152 -0.01 -10.27 1.28
N ASN A 153 -0.42 -9.21 2.01
CA ASN A 153 0.00 -7.83 1.81
C ASN A 153 1.11 -7.41 2.79
N VAL A 154 1.83 -8.41 3.32
CA VAL A 154 3.01 -8.25 4.17
C VAL A 154 4.10 -9.22 3.71
N ILE A 155 5.23 -8.69 3.27
CA ILE A 155 6.38 -9.48 2.81
C ILE A 155 7.38 -9.60 3.95
N GLN A 156 7.77 -10.83 4.30
CA GLN A 156 8.99 -11.05 5.08
C GLN A 156 10.18 -10.97 4.12
N SER A 157 10.97 -9.91 4.23
CA SER A 157 12.17 -9.71 3.43
C SER A 157 13.26 -10.72 3.79
N THR A 158 14.23 -10.93 2.90
CA THR A 158 15.42 -11.76 3.16
C THR A 158 16.26 -11.27 4.35
N LYS A 159 16.11 -10.00 4.73
CA LYS A 159 16.74 -9.39 5.93
C LYS A 159 15.93 -9.62 7.21
N GLY A 160 14.84 -10.38 7.16
CA GLY A 160 13.98 -10.68 8.32
C GLY A 160 13.04 -9.54 8.74
N ARG A 161 13.04 -8.41 8.04
CA ARG A 161 12.11 -7.27 8.23
C ARG A 161 10.77 -7.57 7.56
N TYR A 162 9.68 -7.02 8.07
CA TYR A 162 8.37 -7.10 7.42
C TYR A 162 8.05 -5.81 6.68
N VAL A 163 7.61 -5.95 5.43
CA VAL A 163 7.39 -4.86 4.47
C VAL A 163 5.91 -4.83 4.09
N ALA A 164 5.27 -3.68 4.23
CA ALA A 164 3.92 -3.45 3.75
C ALA A 164 3.92 -3.20 2.25
N ILE A 165 2.95 -3.81 1.57
CA ILE A 165 2.67 -3.61 0.14
C ILE A 165 1.17 -3.50 -0.05
N ASP A 166 0.69 -3.06 -1.21
CA ASP A 166 -0.73 -3.06 -1.54
C ASP A 166 -1.55 -2.17 -0.58
N HIS A 167 -1.57 -0.88 -0.90
CA HIS A 167 -2.26 0.17 -0.17
C HIS A 167 -3.59 0.59 -0.83
N GLU A 168 -4.11 -0.18 -1.79
CA GLU A 168 -5.31 0.17 -2.57
C GLU A 168 -6.51 0.60 -1.71
N THR A 169 -6.68 0.00 -0.52
CA THR A 169 -7.85 0.23 0.34
C THR A 169 -7.65 1.33 1.38
N LEU A 170 -6.63 2.17 1.23
CA LEU A 170 -6.35 3.32 2.09
C LEU A 170 -7.45 4.40 1.99
N LEU A 171 -7.65 5.18 3.06
CA LEU A 171 -8.68 6.23 3.15
C LEU A 171 -10.08 5.70 2.79
N HIS A 172 -10.38 4.48 3.22
CA HIS A 172 -11.54 3.72 2.79
C HIS A 172 -12.86 4.45 2.94
N ASP A 173 -13.13 4.97 4.13
CA ASP A 173 -14.40 5.61 4.42
C ASP A 173 -14.54 6.94 3.66
N LEU A 174 -13.41 7.59 3.34
CA LEU A 174 -13.38 8.85 2.60
C LEU A 174 -13.49 8.65 1.08
N LEU A 175 -12.83 7.62 0.53
CA LEU A 175 -12.68 7.47 -0.93
C LEU A 175 -13.47 6.29 -1.51
N TRP A 176 -13.53 5.16 -0.81
CA TRP A 176 -14.13 3.94 -1.34
C TRP A 176 -15.63 3.84 -1.06
N ILE A 177 -16.07 4.18 0.16
CA ILE A 177 -17.50 4.18 0.50
C ILE A 177 -18.30 5.12 -0.43
N PRO A 178 -17.89 6.39 -0.68
CA PRO A 178 -18.59 7.25 -1.63
C PRO A 178 -18.54 6.75 -3.08
N ALA A 179 -17.50 5.98 -3.44
CA ALA A 179 -17.41 5.31 -4.73
C ALA A 179 -18.27 4.02 -4.82
N GLY A 180 -19.08 3.72 -3.80
CA GLY A 180 -20.01 2.59 -3.78
C GLY A 180 -19.34 1.24 -3.52
N ARG A 181 -18.10 1.22 -3.02
CA ARG A 181 -17.40 -0.02 -2.67
C ARG A 181 -17.07 -0.07 -1.19
N LYS A 182 -17.36 -1.22 -0.58
CA LYS A 182 -17.04 -1.52 0.81
C LYS A 182 -16.16 -2.77 0.87
N TYR A 183 -15.02 -2.66 1.52
CA TYR A 183 -14.11 -3.77 1.74
C TYR A 183 -14.36 -4.39 3.12
N GLU A 184 -14.17 -5.70 3.21
CA GLU A 184 -14.09 -6.40 4.49
C GLU A 184 -12.84 -5.97 5.24
N GLU A 185 -12.95 -5.75 6.55
CA GLU A 185 -11.80 -5.40 7.36
C GLU A 185 -10.88 -6.61 7.59
N ARG A 186 -9.67 -6.52 7.06
CA ARG A 186 -8.53 -7.38 7.38
C ARG A 186 -7.42 -6.52 7.97
N SER A 187 -7.01 -6.85 9.19
CA SER A 187 -6.10 -6.01 9.98
C SER A 187 -5.15 -6.86 10.81
N LEU A 188 -3.87 -6.45 10.87
CA LEU A 188 -2.90 -7.06 11.77
C LEU A 188 -3.28 -6.88 13.25
N LEU A 189 -3.96 -5.80 13.62
CA LEU A 189 -4.46 -5.60 14.98
C LEU A 189 -5.51 -6.66 15.36
N VAL A 190 -6.46 -6.91 14.46
CA VAL A 190 -7.49 -7.95 14.64
C VAL A 190 -6.83 -9.32 14.72
N GLU A 191 -5.85 -9.59 13.86
CA GLU A 191 -5.11 -10.86 13.87
C GLU A 191 -4.21 -11.03 15.10
N ALA A 192 -3.66 -9.94 15.64
CA ALA A 192 -2.91 -9.92 16.90
C ALA A 192 -3.81 -10.25 18.09
N ARG A 193 -5.02 -9.67 18.15
CA ARG A 193 -6.01 -9.96 19.20
C ARG A 193 -6.37 -11.44 19.26
N LYS A 194 -6.50 -12.08 18.10
CA LYS A 194 -6.84 -13.50 18.00
C LYS A 194 -5.68 -14.44 18.38
N ALA A 195 -4.44 -14.03 18.11
CA ALA A 195 -3.28 -14.93 18.14
C ALA A 195 -2.30 -14.72 19.30
N LEU A 196 -2.28 -13.53 19.91
CA LEU A 196 -1.38 -13.21 21.01
C LEU A 196 -2.07 -13.43 22.35
N SER A 197 -1.29 -13.68 23.41
CA SER A 197 -1.80 -13.65 24.79
C SER A 197 -2.27 -12.24 25.17
N GLY A 198 -3.07 -12.10 26.23
CA GLY A 198 -3.54 -10.79 26.70
C GLY A 198 -2.40 -9.77 26.91
N VAL A 199 -1.32 -10.18 27.59
CA VAL A 199 -0.11 -9.35 27.77
C VAL A 199 0.58 -9.05 26.44
N GLY A 200 0.67 -10.04 25.54
CA GLY A 200 1.26 -9.86 24.21
C GLY A 200 0.48 -8.89 23.34
N PHE A 201 -0.85 -8.94 23.39
CA PHE A 201 -1.75 -8.04 22.68
C PHE A 201 -1.72 -6.63 23.26
N GLN A 202 -1.72 -6.48 24.58
CA GLN A 202 -1.58 -5.17 25.23
C GLN A 202 -0.26 -4.50 24.81
N ARG A 203 0.85 -5.24 24.81
CA ARG A 203 2.13 -4.73 24.31
C ARG A 203 2.07 -4.35 22.83
N PHE A 204 1.37 -5.14 22.01
CA PHE A 204 1.15 -4.81 20.60
C PHE A 204 0.46 -3.44 20.44
N GLN A 205 -0.57 -3.16 21.24
CA GLN A 205 -1.30 -1.89 21.22
C GLN A 205 -0.45 -0.70 21.72
N VAL A 206 0.35 -0.88 22.79
CA VAL A 206 1.24 0.17 23.30
C VAL A 206 2.30 0.53 22.25
N ASP A 207 2.98 -0.46 21.68
CA ASP A 207 4.00 -0.23 20.64
C ASP A 207 3.40 0.40 19.36
N MET A 208 2.13 0.09 19.04
CA MET A 208 1.40 0.79 17.97
C MET A 208 1.23 2.28 18.30
N ALA A 209 0.74 2.59 19.50
CA ALA A 209 0.53 3.96 19.96
C ALA A 209 1.84 4.75 19.99
N ASP A 210 2.95 4.13 20.41
CA ASP A 210 4.28 4.72 20.35
C ASP A 210 4.71 5.03 18.91
N SER A 211 4.47 4.09 17.97
CA SER A 211 4.81 4.29 16.56
C SER A 211 4.06 5.48 15.94
N ALA A 212 2.82 5.74 16.37
CA ALA A 212 2.02 6.84 15.86
C ALA A 212 2.53 8.24 16.23
N LYS A 213 3.46 8.36 17.20
CA LYS A 213 4.08 9.64 17.55
C LYS A 213 4.79 10.30 16.34
N GLY A 214 5.19 9.51 15.34
CA GLY A 214 5.80 10.01 14.09
C GLY A 214 4.82 10.43 12.99
N HIS A 215 3.52 10.10 13.08
CA HIS A 215 2.59 10.26 11.97
C HIS A 215 2.37 11.72 11.53
N ALA A 216 2.34 12.67 12.47
CA ALA A 216 2.17 14.09 12.14
C ALA A 216 3.35 14.62 11.31
N ASN A 217 4.58 14.29 11.71
CA ASN A 217 5.79 14.65 10.97
C ASN A 217 5.82 13.95 9.60
N ALA A 218 5.41 12.67 9.55
CA ALA A 218 5.34 11.94 8.30
C ALA A 218 4.38 12.60 7.29
N LEU A 219 3.20 13.01 7.76
CA LEU A 219 2.23 13.75 6.93
C LEU A 219 2.79 15.09 6.47
N GLN A 220 3.43 15.84 7.36
CA GLN A 220 4.03 17.13 7.03
C GLN A 220 5.07 16.98 5.90
N ASN A 221 5.93 15.97 5.97
CA ASN A 221 6.93 15.70 4.95
C ASN A 221 6.32 15.26 3.61
N ALA A 222 5.24 14.48 3.63
CA ALA A 222 4.57 13.99 2.43
C ALA A 222 3.58 15.00 1.83
N GLN A 223 3.21 16.07 2.55
CA GLN A 223 2.09 16.94 2.20
C GLN A 223 2.18 17.52 0.78
N SER A 224 3.34 18.07 0.38
CA SER A 224 3.50 18.63 -0.96
C SER A 224 3.34 17.60 -2.07
N ASP A 225 3.79 16.37 -1.81
CA ASP A 225 3.73 15.28 -2.78
C ASP A 225 2.32 14.69 -2.88
N ILE A 226 1.57 14.67 -1.77
CA ILE A 226 0.14 14.35 -1.75
C ILE A 226 -0.65 15.37 -2.57
N VAL A 227 -0.41 16.67 -2.37
CA VAL A 227 -1.06 17.74 -3.14
C VAL A 227 -0.78 17.57 -4.63
N ASP A 228 0.48 17.33 -5.00
CA ASP A 228 0.92 17.12 -6.38
C ASP A 228 0.24 15.91 -7.04
N ILE A 229 0.17 14.77 -6.34
CA ILE A 229 -0.41 13.55 -6.91
C ILE A 229 -1.95 13.61 -6.99
N VAL A 230 -2.62 14.21 -6.01
CA VAL A 230 -4.08 14.42 -6.06
C VAL A 230 -4.43 15.34 -7.23
N ALA A 231 -3.68 16.41 -7.45
CA ALA A 231 -3.89 17.32 -8.58
C ALA A 231 -3.75 16.64 -9.95
N LYS A 232 -2.92 15.59 -10.05
CA LYS A 232 -2.70 14.83 -11.29
C LYS A 232 -3.74 13.74 -11.53
N LEU A 233 -4.24 13.11 -10.47
CA LEU A 233 -5.11 11.94 -10.57
C LEU A 233 -6.60 12.24 -10.40
N VAL A 234 -6.96 13.32 -9.70
CA VAL A 234 -8.37 13.67 -9.45
C VAL A 234 -8.82 14.75 -10.42
N THR A 235 -9.81 14.45 -11.24
CA THR A 235 -10.40 15.40 -12.19
C THR A 235 -11.53 16.21 -11.55
N GLY A 236 -11.63 17.50 -11.87
CA GLY A 236 -12.74 18.39 -11.48
C GLY A 236 -12.71 18.92 -10.03
N ASN A 237 -12.33 18.11 -9.05
CA ASN A 237 -12.44 18.45 -7.62
C ASN A 237 -11.14 18.25 -6.80
N ALA A 238 -9.98 18.31 -7.46
CA ALA A 238 -8.68 18.02 -6.83
C ALA A 238 -8.41 18.85 -5.55
N THR A 239 -8.81 20.14 -5.51
CA THR A 239 -8.59 20.99 -4.33
C THR A 239 -9.39 20.50 -3.13
N ALA A 240 -10.69 20.24 -3.31
CA ALA A 240 -11.56 19.72 -2.25
C ALA A 240 -11.12 18.32 -1.79
N ALA A 241 -10.75 17.45 -2.73
CA ALA A 241 -10.21 16.12 -2.41
C ALA A 241 -8.91 16.22 -1.61
N THR A 242 -7.98 17.10 -2.02
CA THR A 242 -6.72 17.33 -1.31
C THR A 242 -6.98 17.78 0.13
N GLN A 243 -7.87 18.75 0.32
CA GLN A 243 -8.22 19.24 1.66
C GLN A 243 -8.81 18.13 2.53
N ALA A 244 -9.76 17.35 1.99
CA ALA A 244 -10.40 16.27 2.73
C ALA A 244 -9.41 15.16 3.11
N ILE A 245 -8.52 14.76 2.19
CA ILE A 245 -7.47 13.76 2.42
C ILE A 245 -6.51 14.23 3.52
N LEU A 246 -5.96 15.43 3.39
CA LEU A 246 -5.01 15.97 4.37
C LEU A 246 -5.67 16.17 5.73
N GLN A 247 -6.93 16.63 5.78
CA GLN A 247 -7.67 16.79 7.02
C GLN A 247 -7.92 15.44 7.71
N ALA A 248 -8.34 14.41 6.97
CA ALA A 248 -8.56 13.07 7.51
C ALA A 248 -7.28 12.48 8.11
N LEU A 249 -6.16 12.57 7.38
CA LEU A 249 -4.85 12.10 7.87
C LEU A 249 -4.37 12.92 9.06
N ALA A 250 -4.50 14.24 9.02
CA ALA A 250 -4.06 15.13 10.10
C ALA A 250 -4.85 14.91 11.40
N GLN A 251 -6.18 14.76 11.30
CA GLN A 251 -7.02 14.47 12.45
C GLN A 251 -6.60 13.18 13.16
N ARG A 252 -6.24 12.15 12.40
CA ARG A 252 -5.81 10.85 12.93
C ARG A 252 -4.32 10.80 13.29
N ALA A 253 -3.55 11.83 12.93
CA ALA A 253 -2.14 11.99 13.30
C ALA A 253 -1.95 12.81 14.60
N GLN A 254 -3.03 13.33 15.20
CA GLN A 254 -2.96 14.11 16.42
C GLN A 254 -2.31 13.32 17.56
N SER A 255 -1.54 14.01 18.41
CA SER A 255 -0.91 13.40 19.58
C SER A 255 -1.94 12.68 20.45
N GLY A 256 -1.64 11.43 20.82
CA GLY A 256 -2.52 10.60 21.62
C GLY A 256 -3.76 10.05 20.90
N TRP A 257 -4.01 10.41 19.63
CA TRP A 257 -5.20 9.91 18.89
C TRP A 257 -5.23 8.39 18.86
N LEU A 258 -4.14 7.75 18.43
CA LEU A 258 -4.08 6.29 18.32
C LEU A 258 -4.14 5.61 19.70
N ALA A 259 -3.46 6.18 20.71
CA ALA A 259 -3.51 5.67 22.09
C ALA A 259 -4.96 5.63 22.61
N ASN A 260 -5.72 6.71 22.38
CA ASN A 260 -7.13 6.81 22.73
C ASN A 260 -8.00 5.81 21.96
N GLN A 261 -7.76 5.64 20.65
CA GLN A 261 -8.49 4.64 19.84
C GLN A 261 -8.24 3.20 20.32
N LEU A 262 -7.04 2.91 20.80
CA LEU A 262 -6.65 1.59 21.29
C LEU A 262 -7.02 1.36 22.76
N GLY A 263 -7.37 2.41 23.52
CA GLY A 263 -7.63 2.35 24.94
C GLY A 263 -6.38 2.07 25.78
N VAL A 264 -5.23 2.60 25.36
CA VAL A 264 -3.93 2.42 26.04
C VAL A 264 -3.30 3.76 26.43
N ILE A 265 -2.44 3.73 27.44
CA ILE A 265 -1.58 4.86 27.81
C ILE A 265 -0.20 4.61 27.16
N ALA A 266 0.30 5.58 26.39
CA ALA A 266 1.57 5.52 25.66
C ALA A 266 2.31 6.86 25.75
#